data_AF-A0AA45U255-F1
#
_entry.id   AF-A0AA45U255-F1
#
_cell.length_a   1.000
_cell.length_b   1.000
_cell.length_c   1.000
_cell.angle_alpha   90.00
_cell.angle_beta   90.00
_cell.angle_gamma   90.00
#
_symmetry.space_group_name_H-M   'P 1'
#
loop_
_entity.id
_entity.type
_entity.pdbx_description
1 polymer ?
#
loop_
_entity_poly.entity_id
_entity_poly.type
_entity_poly.pdbx_seq_one_letter_code
_entity_poly.pdbx_strand_id
1 'polypeptide(L)'
;MGSPAQVLEAVDFTLLDVEFTTAPVPLDESEGPDPRLEAITGFVAKSEYANAARAAEGLLRQGVRDVRVVGPYLFGHFFAEGMKALPVLFRSLNRTLTENWDFFGPMEKKLVFADTGLRWLLKMMGKHLEHHSRLKDAQWQAWTAPGNREPIEEALTLGDPLIAALAILQKPACMDAMRSLLGALRSHAQGVPFLPPPEEPQSEAPEPELAAAPDDDEEEDDEGEEEEEVRPVRRKKAARQEEQDSGPSVPMSPALALLVRKLSAFEALVEKEDYSKASVIAVDVLATVERFDPRVFLPQLFSGFFNGLAQHAEAIEPMLHNTETLSFRAMDQLYRVDLDAFLVAQARQPRGGGSEYDE
;
A
#
# COMPACT_ATOMS: atom_id res chain seq x y z
N MET A 1 42.46 15.65 21.86
CA MET A 1 42.42 15.77 20.39
C MET A 1 41.19 15.02 19.91
N GLY A 2 40.03 15.65 19.98
CA GLY A 2 38.80 15.04 19.47
C GLY A 2 38.84 15.10 17.95
N SER A 3 38.86 13.95 17.28
CA SER A 3 38.67 13.89 15.84
C SER A 3 37.37 14.63 15.50
N PRO A 4 37.38 15.57 14.55
CA PRO A 4 36.13 16.15 14.08
C PRO A 4 35.30 14.99 13.53
N ALA A 5 34.06 14.86 14.01
CA ALA A 5 33.09 13.96 13.41
C ALA A 5 33.06 14.29 11.92
N GLN A 6 33.62 13.39 11.10
CA GLN A 6 33.52 13.51 9.65
C GLN A 6 32.03 13.52 9.36
N VAL A 7 31.52 14.69 8.97
CA VAL A 7 30.17 14.81 8.43
C VAL A 7 30.19 13.96 7.18
N LEU A 8 29.70 12.72 7.30
CA LEU A 8 29.58 11.83 6.16
C LEU A 8 28.66 12.51 5.17
N GLU A 9 29.19 12.82 4.00
CA GLU A 9 28.43 13.42 2.90
C GLU A 9 27.22 12.53 2.59
N ALA A 10 26.08 13.17 2.27
CA ALA A 10 24.89 12.46 1.86
C ALA A 10 25.19 11.68 0.57
N VAL A 11 24.60 10.49 0.44
CA VAL A 11 24.75 9.68 -0.77
C VAL A 11 24.07 10.43 -1.92
N ASP A 12 24.80 10.68 -3.01
CA ASP A 12 24.21 11.29 -4.21
C ASP A 12 23.44 10.22 -4.97
N PHE A 13 22.11 10.33 -4.98
CA PHE A 13 21.23 9.40 -5.69
C PHE A 13 20.92 9.79 -7.13
N THR A 14 21.49 10.90 -7.63
CA THR A 14 21.25 11.40 -8.98
C THR A 14 22.21 10.83 -10.04
N LEU A 15 23.23 10.06 -9.64
CA LEU A 15 24.26 9.54 -10.55
C LEU A 15 23.74 8.62 -11.66
N LEU A 16 22.55 8.03 -11.50
CA LEU A 16 21.90 7.21 -12.52
C LEU A 16 20.78 7.96 -13.29
N ASP A 17 20.41 9.17 -12.84
CA ASP A 17 19.40 10.03 -13.47
C ASP A 17 20.01 10.95 -14.56
N VAL A 18 21.27 10.72 -14.92
CA VAL A 18 22.03 11.47 -15.92
C VAL A 18 22.50 10.57 -17.06
N GLU A 19 22.64 11.14 -18.25
CA GLU A 19 23.23 10.44 -19.40
C GLU A 19 24.72 10.19 -19.16
N PHE A 20 25.20 9.00 -19.49
CA PHE A 20 26.63 8.70 -19.46
C PHE A 20 27.32 9.09 -20.75
N THR A 21 28.42 9.82 -20.62
CA THR A 21 29.19 10.33 -21.75
C THR A 21 30.62 9.79 -21.79
N THR A 22 31.08 9.16 -20.70
CA THR A 22 32.44 8.63 -20.56
C THR A 22 32.44 7.11 -20.59
N ALA A 23 33.48 6.54 -21.20
CA ALA A 23 33.69 5.09 -21.19
C ALA A 23 33.74 4.55 -19.74
N PRO A 24 33.17 3.35 -19.49
CA PRO A 24 33.16 2.77 -18.16
C PRO A 24 34.58 2.36 -17.73
N VAL A 25 34.89 2.57 -16.46
CA VAL A 25 36.12 2.05 -15.85
C VAL A 25 35.95 0.54 -15.65
N PRO A 26 36.82 -0.30 -16.24
CA PRO A 26 36.69 -1.74 -16.13
C PRO A 26 36.98 -2.21 -14.71
N LEU A 27 36.29 -3.28 -14.30
CA LEU A 27 36.65 -4.04 -13.11
C LEU A 27 37.65 -5.13 -13.51
N ASP A 28 38.74 -5.24 -12.77
CA ASP A 28 39.70 -6.33 -12.94
C ASP A 28 39.27 -7.51 -12.06
N GLU A 29 38.66 -8.52 -12.70
CA GLU A 29 38.26 -9.78 -12.05
C GLU A 29 39.21 -10.94 -12.39
N SER A 30 40.43 -10.65 -12.86
CA SER A 30 41.40 -11.69 -13.26
C SER A 30 41.87 -12.57 -12.09
N GLU A 31 41.94 -12.02 -10.88
CA GLU A 31 42.33 -12.71 -9.66
C GLU A 31 41.14 -13.19 -8.80
N GLY A 32 39.91 -13.05 -9.29
CA GLY A 32 38.69 -13.42 -8.58
C GLY A 32 37.65 -12.28 -8.52
N PRO A 33 36.60 -12.42 -7.68
CA PRO A 33 35.57 -11.40 -7.54
C PRO A 33 36.15 -10.07 -7.01
N ASP A 34 35.69 -8.93 -7.54
CA ASP A 34 36.14 -7.62 -7.06
C ASP A 34 35.74 -7.42 -5.57
N PRO A 35 36.70 -7.16 -4.67
CA PRO A 35 36.45 -7.06 -3.23
C PRO A 35 35.50 -5.91 -2.87
N ARG A 36 35.39 -4.88 -3.72
CA ARG A 36 34.45 -3.76 -3.52
C ARG A 36 33.01 -4.21 -3.78
N LEU A 37 32.79 -5.09 -4.76
CA LEU A 37 31.47 -5.68 -5.01
C LEU A 37 31.10 -6.71 -3.93
N GLU A 38 32.07 -7.48 -3.44
CA GLU A 38 31.85 -8.37 -2.30
C GLU A 38 31.47 -7.58 -1.03
N ALA A 39 32.12 -6.43 -0.78
CA ALA A 39 31.77 -5.56 0.33
C ALA A 39 30.32 -5.05 0.25
N ILE A 40 29.87 -4.61 -0.94
CA ILE A 40 28.47 -4.20 -1.16
C ILE A 40 27.51 -5.36 -0.86
N THR A 41 27.84 -6.56 -1.35
CA THR A 41 27.04 -7.77 -1.09
C THR A 41 27.00 -8.11 0.40
N GLY A 42 28.13 -7.96 1.10
CA GLY A 42 28.23 -8.14 2.55
C GLY A 42 27.37 -7.16 3.33
N PHE A 43 27.31 -5.89 2.92
CA PHE A 43 26.41 -4.90 3.53
C PHE A 43 24.94 -5.25 3.31
N VAL A 44 24.57 -5.66 2.09
CA VAL A 44 23.20 -6.12 1.78
C VAL A 44 22.80 -7.31 2.64
N ALA A 45 23.70 -8.29 2.81
CA ALA A 45 23.45 -9.49 3.61
C ALA A 45 23.25 -9.19 5.11
N LYS A 46 23.86 -8.11 5.62
CA LYS A 46 23.70 -7.62 6.99
C LYS A 46 22.56 -6.61 7.16
N SER A 47 21.78 -6.36 6.10
CA SER A 47 20.77 -5.30 6.06
C SER A 47 21.31 -3.89 6.32
N GLU A 48 22.61 -3.67 6.09
CA GLU A 48 23.26 -2.36 6.20
C GLU A 48 23.08 -1.56 4.89
N TYR A 49 21.83 -1.30 4.51
CA TYR A 49 21.50 -0.75 3.18
C TYR A 49 22.11 0.63 2.92
N ALA A 50 22.25 1.48 3.95
CA ALA A 50 22.91 2.77 3.82
C ALA A 50 24.42 2.63 3.48
N ASN A 51 25.10 1.63 4.04
CA ASN A 51 26.50 1.34 3.72
C ASN A 51 26.64 0.73 2.32
N ALA A 52 25.73 -0.18 1.95
CA ALA A 52 25.67 -0.74 0.60
C ALA A 52 25.50 0.35 -0.47
N ALA A 53 24.60 1.29 -0.22
CA ALA A 53 24.31 2.40 -1.10
C ALA A 53 25.51 3.34 -1.27
N ARG A 54 26.16 3.71 -0.16
CA ARG A 54 27.36 4.56 -0.17
C ARG A 54 28.52 3.88 -0.91
N ALA A 55 28.73 2.58 -0.69
CA ALA A 55 29.77 1.84 -1.38
C ALA A 55 29.49 1.73 -2.89
N ALA A 56 28.23 1.49 -3.27
CA ALA A 56 27.81 1.47 -4.67
C ALA A 56 27.94 2.85 -5.34
N GLU A 57 27.56 3.91 -4.63
CA GLU A 57 27.72 5.30 -5.06
C GLU A 57 29.20 5.66 -5.32
N GLY A 58 30.10 5.24 -4.42
CA GLY A 58 31.53 5.44 -4.61
C GLY A 58 32.08 4.79 -5.88
N LEU A 59 31.58 3.60 -6.24
CA LEU A 59 31.93 2.94 -7.50
C LEU A 59 31.37 3.71 -8.71
N LEU A 60 30.11 4.16 -8.64
CA LEU A 60 29.50 4.97 -9.70
C LEU A 60 30.27 6.29 -9.92
N ARG A 61 30.69 6.98 -8.85
CA ARG A 61 31.53 8.18 -8.97
C ARG A 61 32.89 7.90 -9.64
N GLN A 62 33.46 6.72 -9.41
CA GLN A 62 34.71 6.28 -10.02
C GLN A 62 34.57 5.86 -11.49
N GLY A 63 33.37 5.98 -12.09
CA GLY A 63 33.15 5.56 -13.47
C GLY A 63 32.94 4.04 -13.63
N VAL A 64 32.90 3.28 -12.54
CA VAL A 64 32.53 1.85 -12.60
C VAL A 64 31.05 1.76 -12.97
N ARG A 65 30.75 0.97 -13.99
CA ARG A 65 29.40 0.77 -14.50
C ARG A 65 29.08 -0.71 -14.50
N ASP A 66 28.82 -1.25 -13.32
CA ASP A 66 28.46 -2.66 -13.15
C ASP A 66 26.97 -2.78 -12.78
N VAL A 67 26.21 -3.63 -13.46
CA VAL A 67 24.78 -3.79 -13.18
C VAL A 67 24.51 -4.27 -11.74
N ARG A 68 25.47 -4.94 -11.10
CA ARG A 68 25.36 -5.42 -9.71
C ARG A 68 25.26 -4.27 -8.71
N VAL A 69 25.75 -3.07 -9.03
CA VAL A 69 25.69 -1.93 -8.10
C VAL A 69 24.34 -1.20 -8.14
N VAL A 70 23.56 -1.35 -9.22
CA VAL A 70 22.30 -0.61 -9.45
C VAL A 70 21.27 -0.92 -8.37
N GLY A 71 21.06 -2.20 -8.06
CA GLY A 71 20.09 -2.63 -7.05
C GLY A 71 20.39 -2.05 -5.65
N PRO A 72 21.57 -2.32 -5.07
CA PRO A 72 21.95 -1.80 -3.75
C PRO A 72 21.93 -0.27 -3.66
N TYR A 73 22.37 0.43 -4.70
CA TYR A 73 22.34 1.88 -4.78
C TYR A 73 20.91 2.44 -4.72
N LEU A 74 20.03 1.96 -5.61
CA LEU A 74 18.64 2.42 -5.67
C LEU A 74 17.83 2.02 -4.45
N PHE A 75 18.06 0.81 -3.91
CA PHE A 75 17.37 0.39 -2.69
C PHE A 75 17.80 1.24 -1.49
N GLY A 76 19.06 1.65 -1.44
CA GLY A 76 19.56 2.62 -0.47
C GLY A 76 18.78 3.93 -0.46
N HIS A 77 18.47 4.46 -1.65
CA HIS A 77 17.68 5.69 -1.78
C HIS A 77 16.29 5.50 -1.18
N PHE A 78 15.60 4.44 -1.58
CA PHE A 78 14.30 4.08 -1.04
C PHE A 78 14.34 3.86 0.48
N PHE A 79 15.38 3.22 0.99
CA PHE A 79 15.52 2.97 2.43
C PHE A 79 15.74 4.28 3.22
N ALA A 80 16.44 5.25 2.63
CA ALA A 80 16.73 6.54 3.26
C ALA A 80 15.54 7.52 3.23
N GLU A 81 14.87 7.64 2.07
CA GLU A 81 13.87 8.69 1.83
C GLU A 81 12.44 8.15 1.60
N GLY A 82 12.27 6.83 1.53
CA GLY A 82 10.96 6.20 1.39
C GLY A 82 10.24 6.60 0.10
N MET A 83 9.01 7.09 0.26
CA MET A 83 8.15 7.47 -0.87
C MET A 83 8.73 8.62 -1.70
N LYS A 84 9.51 9.52 -1.07
CA LYS A 84 10.14 10.66 -1.76
C LYS A 84 11.25 10.24 -2.73
N ALA A 85 11.84 9.05 -2.54
CA ALA A 85 12.85 8.51 -3.45
C ALA A 85 12.27 8.02 -4.78
N LEU A 86 10.98 7.67 -4.82
CA LEU A 86 10.39 6.91 -5.93
C LEU A 86 10.55 7.59 -7.31
N PRO A 87 10.35 8.92 -7.48
CA PRO A 87 10.51 9.55 -8.79
C PRO A 87 11.91 9.40 -9.36
N VAL A 88 12.94 9.74 -8.58
CA VAL A 88 14.35 9.66 -8.99
C VAL A 88 14.74 8.21 -9.22
N LEU A 89 14.29 7.29 -8.36
CA LEU A 89 14.55 5.85 -8.50
C LEU A 89 13.99 5.30 -9.82
N PHE A 90 12.75 5.64 -10.16
CA PHE A 90 12.08 5.12 -11.35
C PHE A 90 12.67 5.73 -12.62
N ARG A 91 12.98 7.03 -12.63
CA ARG A 91 13.70 7.67 -13.74
C ARG A 91 15.09 7.06 -13.92
N SER A 92 15.87 6.97 -12.85
CA SER A 92 17.21 6.37 -12.85
C SER A 92 17.20 4.94 -13.39
N LEU A 93 16.24 4.12 -12.95
CA LEU A 93 16.14 2.75 -13.42
C LEU A 93 15.72 2.68 -14.88
N ASN A 94 14.76 3.50 -15.31
CA ASN A 94 14.33 3.56 -16.71
C ASN A 94 15.51 3.95 -17.61
N ARG A 95 16.18 5.07 -17.31
CA ARG A 95 17.35 5.56 -18.03
C ARG A 95 18.50 4.56 -18.05
N THR A 96 18.73 3.85 -16.93
CA THR A 96 19.72 2.75 -16.86
C THR A 96 19.42 1.62 -17.85
N LEU A 97 18.15 1.28 -18.04
CA LEU A 97 17.72 0.17 -18.90
C LEU A 97 17.54 0.57 -20.37
N THR A 98 17.42 1.87 -20.67
CA THR A 98 17.15 2.39 -22.01
C THR A 98 18.36 3.11 -22.59
N GLU A 99 18.74 4.25 -22.03
CA GLU A 99 19.75 5.16 -22.57
C GLU A 99 21.17 4.75 -22.17
N ASN A 100 21.36 4.40 -20.90
CA ASN A 100 22.69 4.12 -20.34
C ASN A 100 23.07 2.64 -20.40
N TRP A 101 22.20 1.77 -20.95
CA TRP A 101 22.37 0.33 -20.85
C TRP A 101 23.75 -0.08 -21.32
N ASP A 102 24.18 0.34 -22.50
CA ASP A 102 25.44 -0.11 -23.14
C ASP A 102 26.72 0.28 -22.37
N PHE A 103 26.64 1.23 -21.45
CA PHE A 103 27.77 1.56 -20.57
C PHE A 103 27.97 0.54 -19.45
N PHE A 104 26.96 -0.28 -19.14
CA PHE A 104 27.03 -1.24 -18.05
C PHE A 104 27.61 -2.60 -18.48
N GLY A 105 28.50 -3.12 -17.65
CA GLY A 105 28.99 -4.50 -17.66
C GLY A 105 28.50 -5.32 -16.46
N PRO A 106 29.03 -6.54 -16.28
CA PRO A 106 29.98 -7.23 -17.16
C PRO A 106 29.29 -7.84 -18.38
N MET A 107 29.86 -7.72 -19.58
CA MET A 107 29.15 -8.03 -20.85
C MET A 107 28.56 -9.44 -20.91
N GLU A 108 29.32 -10.48 -20.51
CA GLU A 108 28.89 -11.87 -20.64
C GLU A 108 27.69 -12.23 -19.74
N LYS A 109 27.65 -11.67 -18.53
CA LYS A 109 26.66 -12.01 -17.49
C LYS A 109 25.72 -10.85 -17.15
N LYS A 110 25.78 -9.76 -17.91
CA LYS A 110 25.02 -8.52 -17.67
C LYS A 110 23.54 -8.79 -17.44
N LEU A 111 22.91 -9.54 -18.36
CA LEU A 111 21.49 -9.87 -18.28
C LEU A 111 21.15 -10.68 -17.03
N VAL A 112 22.02 -11.65 -16.66
CA VAL A 112 21.81 -12.51 -15.48
C VAL A 112 21.92 -11.70 -14.19
N PHE A 113 22.95 -10.86 -14.08
CA PHE A 113 23.16 -10.02 -12.89
C PHE A 113 22.12 -8.92 -12.77
N ALA A 114 21.75 -8.26 -13.87
CA ALA A 114 20.68 -7.26 -13.87
C ALA A 114 19.34 -7.89 -13.46
N ASP A 115 18.95 -9.02 -14.06
CA ASP A 115 17.71 -9.74 -13.69
C ASP A 115 17.69 -10.16 -12.21
N THR A 116 18.82 -10.60 -11.67
CA THR A 116 18.93 -10.97 -10.25
C THR A 116 18.82 -9.75 -9.33
N GLY A 117 19.62 -8.72 -9.60
CA GLY A 117 19.69 -7.50 -8.78
C GLY A 117 18.40 -6.69 -8.80
N LEU A 118 17.78 -6.52 -9.97
CA LEU A 118 16.54 -5.76 -10.10
C LEU A 118 15.35 -6.49 -9.48
N ARG A 119 15.28 -7.81 -9.62
CA ARG A 119 14.26 -8.60 -8.94
C ARG A 119 14.40 -8.52 -7.43
N TRP A 120 15.63 -8.54 -6.92
CA TRP A 120 15.89 -8.33 -5.50
C TRP A 120 15.41 -6.94 -5.06
N LEU A 121 15.80 -5.87 -5.77
CA LEU A 121 15.38 -4.49 -5.50
C LEU A 121 13.85 -4.38 -5.40
N LEU A 122 13.13 -4.79 -6.45
CA LEU A 122 11.67 -4.67 -6.55
C LEU A 122 10.96 -5.46 -5.45
N LYS A 123 11.42 -6.69 -5.18
CA LYS A 123 10.88 -7.52 -4.10
C LYS A 123 11.16 -6.93 -2.72
N MET A 124 12.33 -6.37 -2.49
CA MET A 124 12.67 -5.75 -1.20
C MET A 124 11.84 -4.49 -0.95
N MET A 125 11.64 -3.65 -1.96
CA MET A 125 10.73 -2.50 -1.86
C MET A 125 9.31 -2.94 -1.49
N GLY A 126 8.77 -3.94 -2.20
CA GLY A 126 7.45 -4.50 -1.90
C GLY A 126 7.35 -5.06 -0.48
N LYS A 127 8.34 -5.85 -0.05
CA LYS A 127 8.40 -6.42 1.31
C LYS A 127 8.46 -5.35 2.39
N HIS A 128 9.24 -4.29 2.22
CA HIS A 128 9.29 -3.20 3.18
C HIS A 128 7.95 -2.45 3.24
N LEU A 129 7.33 -2.19 2.09
CA LEU A 129 6.01 -1.57 2.03
C LEU A 129 4.96 -2.41 2.79
N GLU A 130 4.91 -3.71 2.52
CA GLU A 130 4.02 -4.64 3.20
C GLU A 130 4.31 -4.72 4.71
N HIS A 131 5.58 -4.83 5.09
CA HIS A 131 6.01 -4.94 6.48
C HIS A 131 5.58 -3.74 7.31
N HIS A 132 5.94 -2.52 6.88
CA HIS A 132 5.59 -1.30 7.60
C HIS A 132 4.07 -1.07 7.55
N SER A 133 3.40 -1.37 6.44
CA SER A 133 1.94 -1.32 6.37
C SER A 133 1.27 -2.25 7.38
N ARG A 134 1.81 -3.46 7.61
CA ARG A 134 1.27 -4.38 8.61
C ARG A 134 1.52 -3.90 10.04
N LEU A 135 2.70 -3.36 10.32
CA LEU A 135 3.06 -2.89 11.66
C LEU A 135 2.41 -1.55 12.04
N LYS A 136 2.04 -0.73 11.05
CA LYS A 136 1.54 0.64 11.25
C LYS A 136 2.48 1.49 12.12
N ASP A 137 3.78 1.22 12.01
CA ASP A 137 4.83 1.83 12.81
C ASP A 137 5.13 3.28 12.38
N ALA A 138 6.10 3.92 13.06
CA ALA A 138 6.50 5.30 12.77
C ALA A 138 6.93 5.50 11.30
N GLN A 139 7.53 4.48 10.69
CA GLN A 139 7.94 4.54 9.28
C GLN A 139 6.72 4.51 8.36
N TRP A 140 5.72 3.67 8.64
CA TRP A 140 4.45 3.71 7.93
C TRP A 140 3.75 5.05 8.07
N GLN A 141 3.68 5.61 9.28
CA GLN A 141 3.10 6.93 9.52
C GLN A 141 3.82 8.01 8.69
N ALA A 142 5.15 7.96 8.63
CA ALA A 142 5.96 8.85 7.82
C ALA A 142 5.67 8.69 6.31
N TRP A 143 5.36 7.48 5.84
CA TRP A 143 5.01 7.20 4.44
C TRP A 143 3.56 7.54 4.08
N THR A 144 2.67 7.62 5.07
CA THR A 144 1.28 8.08 4.89
C THR A 144 1.10 9.58 5.14
N ALA A 145 2.15 10.30 5.52
CA ALA A 145 2.06 11.74 5.76
C ALA A 145 1.67 12.51 4.48
N PRO A 146 0.92 13.63 4.62
CA PRO A 146 0.68 14.56 3.52
C PRO A 146 2.00 14.97 2.85
N GLY A 147 2.03 15.01 1.52
CA GLY A 147 3.22 15.31 0.73
C GLY A 147 3.97 14.08 0.19
N ASN A 148 3.62 12.85 0.59
CA ASN A 148 4.15 11.64 -0.07
C ASN A 148 3.32 11.20 -1.27
N ARG A 149 2.08 11.67 -1.39
CA ARG A 149 1.19 11.28 -2.49
C ARG A 149 1.73 11.65 -3.86
N GLU A 150 2.17 12.89 -4.02
CA GLU A 150 2.69 13.41 -5.29
C GLU A 150 3.92 12.64 -5.78
N PRO A 151 4.96 12.37 -4.96
CA PRO A 151 6.07 11.50 -5.37
C PRO A 151 5.64 10.09 -5.81
N ILE A 152 4.63 9.49 -5.16
CA ILE A 152 4.12 8.18 -5.57
C ILE A 152 3.40 8.28 -6.91
N GLU A 153 2.53 9.27 -7.09
CA GLU A 153 1.78 9.48 -8.34
C GLU A 153 2.72 9.78 -9.51
N GLU A 154 3.75 10.62 -9.31
CA GLU A 154 4.80 10.88 -10.29
C GLU A 154 5.51 9.58 -10.70
N ALA A 155 5.95 8.77 -9.73
CA ALA A 155 6.59 7.49 -10.01
C ALA A 155 5.65 6.51 -10.74
N LEU A 156 4.36 6.49 -10.41
CA LEU A 156 3.36 5.65 -11.09
C LEU A 156 3.22 6.01 -12.58
N THR A 157 3.42 7.28 -12.98
CA THR A 157 3.43 7.66 -14.41
C THR A 157 4.57 7.03 -15.19
N LEU A 158 5.68 6.70 -14.52
CA LEU A 158 6.84 6.03 -15.11
C LEU A 158 6.71 4.50 -15.11
N GLY A 159 5.64 3.95 -14.53
CA GLY A 159 5.43 2.51 -14.36
C GLY A 159 5.39 1.74 -15.69
N ASP A 160 4.55 2.16 -16.64
CA ASP A 160 4.43 1.49 -17.93
C ASP A 160 5.70 1.62 -18.79
N PRO A 161 6.33 2.81 -18.93
CA PRO A 161 7.64 2.93 -19.57
C PRO A 161 8.71 2.03 -18.96
N LEU A 162 8.72 1.89 -17.63
CA LEU A 162 9.69 1.07 -16.92
C LEU A 162 9.42 -0.44 -17.10
N ILE A 163 8.16 -0.87 -17.12
CA ILE A 163 7.81 -2.26 -17.49
C ILE A 163 8.30 -2.56 -18.91
N ALA A 164 8.11 -1.65 -19.86
CA ALA A 164 8.60 -1.82 -21.22
C ALA A 164 10.13 -1.91 -21.28
N ALA A 165 10.85 -1.06 -20.53
CA ALA A 165 12.30 -1.09 -20.45
C ALA A 165 12.85 -2.42 -19.89
N LEU A 166 12.16 -3.01 -18.90
CA LEU A 166 12.53 -4.31 -18.32
C LEU A 166 12.48 -5.48 -19.33
N ALA A 167 11.82 -5.32 -20.47
CA ALA A 167 11.79 -6.33 -21.54
C ALA A 167 13.19 -6.64 -22.10
N ILE A 168 14.17 -5.73 -21.94
CA ILE A 168 15.58 -5.96 -22.31
C ILE A 168 16.18 -7.19 -21.63
N LEU A 169 15.66 -7.57 -20.46
CA LEU A 169 16.09 -8.74 -19.70
C LEU A 169 15.58 -10.07 -20.28
N GLN A 170 14.64 -10.01 -21.22
CA GLN A 170 14.05 -11.17 -21.93
C GLN A 170 13.41 -12.22 -21.00
N LYS A 171 13.07 -11.83 -19.77
CA LYS A 171 12.44 -12.68 -18.75
C LYS A 171 11.28 -11.97 -18.09
N PRO A 172 10.18 -12.68 -17.77
CA PRO A 172 8.98 -12.04 -17.22
C PRO A 172 9.11 -11.61 -15.76
N ALA A 173 9.96 -12.28 -14.98
CA ALA A 173 9.92 -12.16 -13.53
C ALA A 173 10.24 -10.77 -12.96
N CYS A 174 11.09 -9.97 -13.61
CA CYS A 174 11.28 -8.57 -13.20
C CYS A 174 10.06 -7.70 -13.52
N MET A 175 9.43 -7.91 -14.69
CA MET A 175 8.19 -7.23 -15.05
C MET A 175 7.05 -7.60 -14.09
N ASP A 176 6.96 -8.86 -13.69
CA ASP A 176 5.94 -9.32 -12.72
C ASP A 176 6.17 -8.69 -11.35
N ALA A 177 7.42 -8.68 -10.86
CA ALA A 177 7.77 -8.00 -9.62
C ALA A 177 7.47 -6.49 -9.69
N MET A 178 7.71 -5.85 -10.84
CA MET A 178 7.38 -4.44 -11.06
C MET A 178 5.88 -4.19 -11.04
N ARG A 179 5.07 -5.03 -11.71
CA ARG A 179 3.60 -4.94 -11.68
C ARG A 179 3.05 -5.09 -10.26
N SER A 180 3.57 -6.05 -9.50
CA SER A 180 3.19 -6.22 -8.09
C SER A 180 3.53 -4.97 -7.25
N LEU A 181 4.74 -4.40 -7.42
CA LEU A 181 5.13 -3.18 -6.73
C LEU A 181 4.24 -1.99 -7.11
N LEU A 182 3.95 -1.79 -8.40
CA LEU A 182 3.06 -0.74 -8.89
C LEU A 182 1.64 -0.88 -8.34
N GLY A 183 1.12 -2.11 -8.25
CA GLY A 183 -0.16 -2.38 -7.61
C GLY A 183 -0.18 -1.96 -6.14
N ALA A 184 0.86 -2.32 -5.39
CA ALA A 184 1.00 -1.95 -3.99
C ALA A 184 1.15 -0.42 -3.80
N LEU A 185 1.95 0.24 -4.64
CA LEU A 185 2.12 1.70 -4.62
C LEU A 185 0.83 2.44 -4.99
N ARG A 186 0.05 1.93 -5.95
CA ARG A 186 -1.25 2.49 -6.31
C ARG A 186 -2.25 2.38 -5.17
N SER A 187 -2.29 1.22 -4.51
CA SER A 187 -3.12 1.02 -3.31
C SER A 187 -2.68 1.96 -2.18
N HIS A 188 -1.37 2.12 -1.96
CA HIS A 188 -0.84 3.05 -0.98
C HIS A 188 -1.24 4.50 -1.28
N ALA A 189 -1.00 4.98 -2.50
CA ALA A 189 -1.32 6.35 -2.92
C ALA A 189 -2.79 6.73 -2.69
N GLN A 190 -3.72 5.79 -2.88
CA GLN A 190 -5.14 6.01 -2.61
C GLN A 190 -5.42 6.31 -1.14
N GLY A 191 -4.64 5.75 -0.22
CA GLY A 191 -4.74 5.98 1.23
C GLY A 191 -3.93 7.16 1.75
N VAL A 192 -3.05 7.76 0.95
CA VAL A 192 -2.28 8.95 1.34
C VAL A 192 -3.09 10.22 1.03
N PRO A 193 -3.24 11.16 1.98
CA PRO A 193 -3.89 12.44 1.72
C PRO A 193 -3.05 13.32 0.77
N PHE A 194 -3.72 14.15 -0.02
CA PHE A 194 -3.05 15.25 -0.72
C PHE A 194 -2.46 16.25 0.28
N LEU A 195 -1.39 16.92 -0.11
CA LEU A 195 -0.91 18.07 0.65
C LEU A 195 -2.03 19.13 0.63
N PRO A 196 -2.45 19.66 1.80
CA PRO A 196 -3.44 20.74 1.81
C PRO A 196 -2.89 21.94 1.04
N PRO A 197 -3.75 22.70 0.33
CA PRO A 197 -3.34 23.94 -0.30
C PRO A 197 -2.65 24.84 0.74
N PRO A 198 -1.60 25.60 0.36
CA PRO A 198 -1.07 26.62 1.23
C PRO A 198 -2.22 27.51 1.69
N GLU A 199 -2.38 27.71 3.00
CA GLU A 199 -3.31 28.73 3.49
C GLU A 199 -2.88 30.05 2.86
N GLU A 200 -3.73 30.59 1.98
CA GLU A 200 -3.55 31.97 1.52
C GLU A 200 -3.45 32.81 2.79
N PRO A 201 -2.45 33.72 2.91
CA PRO A 201 -2.38 34.59 4.06
C PRO A 201 -3.72 35.30 4.13
N GLN A 202 -4.51 34.94 5.15
CA GLN A 202 -5.71 35.65 5.50
C GLN A 202 -5.26 37.09 5.64
N SER A 203 -5.63 37.91 4.66
CA SER A 203 -5.49 39.34 4.78
C SER A 203 -6.19 39.68 6.08
N GLU A 204 -5.41 40.07 7.09
CA GLU A 204 -5.92 40.65 8.31
C GLU A 204 -6.88 41.76 7.87
N ALA A 205 -8.18 41.46 7.90
CA ALA A 205 -9.19 42.49 7.81
C ALA A 205 -8.88 43.43 8.98
N PRO A 206 -8.70 44.74 8.73
CA PRO A 206 -8.32 45.66 9.78
C PRO A 206 -9.37 45.59 10.90
N GLU A 207 -8.89 45.39 12.13
CA GLU A 207 -9.72 45.51 13.33
C GLU A 207 -10.52 46.82 13.25
N PRO A 208 -11.84 46.81 13.52
CA PRO A 208 -12.58 48.05 13.60
C PRO A 208 -12.05 48.83 14.80
N GLU A 209 -11.48 50.02 14.52
CA GLU A 209 -11.14 51.02 15.54
C GLU A 209 -12.35 51.20 16.47
N LEU A 210 -12.17 50.74 17.72
CA LEU A 210 -13.05 51.05 18.83
C LEU A 210 -13.11 52.57 18.98
N ALA A 211 -14.26 53.13 18.61
CA ALA A 211 -14.60 54.52 18.85
C ALA A 211 -14.42 54.85 20.34
N ALA A 212 -13.57 55.83 20.60
CA ALA A 212 -13.34 56.41 21.91
C ALA A 212 -14.65 56.90 22.55
N ALA A 213 -14.94 56.43 23.76
CA ALA A 213 -15.81 57.12 24.70
C ALA A 213 -14.92 57.84 25.73
N PRO A 214 -15.22 59.09 26.12
CA PRO A 214 -14.44 59.81 27.13
C PRO A 214 -14.89 59.48 28.56
N ASP A 215 -13.91 59.49 29.46
CA ASP A 215 -13.99 59.39 30.93
C ASP A 215 -14.47 60.70 31.59
N ASP A 216 -14.81 60.56 32.88
CA ASP A 216 -15.04 61.54 33.97
C ASP A 216 -16.42 62.25 34.00
N ASP A 217 -17.15 62.37 35.13
CA ASP A 217 -16.72 62.50 36.53
C ASP A 217 -17.92 62.39 37.53
N GLU A 218 -17.61 62.26 38.84
CA GLU A 218 -18.40 62.57 40.07
C GLU A 218 -19.53 61.60 40.52
N GLU A 219 -19.48 60.85 41.63
CA GLU A 219 -19.32 61.09 43.10
C GLU A 219 -20.66 60.90 43.87
N GLU A 220 -20.60 60.06 44.92
CA GLU A 220 -21.35 60.03 46.21
C GLU A 220 -22.91 60.14 46.17
N ASP A 221 -23.75 59.36 46.87
CA ASP A 221 -23.68 58.80 48.22
C ASP A 221 -24.94 57.91 48.44
N ASP A 222 -24.97 57.21 49.58
CA ASP A 222 -26.15 56.90 50.43
C ASP A 222 -26.57 55.42 50.62
N GLU A 223 -26.78 55.14 51.91
CA GLU A 223 -26.90 53.88 52.64
C GLU A 223 -28.28 53.21 52.51
N GLY A 224 -28.37 51.91 52.83
CA GLY A 224 -29.67 51.28 53.11
C GLY A 224 -29.74 49.75 53.01
N GLU A 225 -29.40 49.09 54.11
CA GLU A 225 -30.12 47.98 54.79
C GLU A 225 -30.74 46.75 54.05
N GLU A 226 -30.36 45.58 54.61
CA GLU A 226 -31.16 44.36 54.92
C GLU A 226 -31.57 43.36 53.81
N GLU A 227 -31.01 42.13 53.87
CA GLU A 227 -31.67 40.83 54.19
C GLU A 227 -32.67 40.34 53.12
N GLU A 228 -32.49 39.21 52.43
CA GLU A 228 -32.90 37.87 52.90
C GLU A 228 -32.48 36.74 51.91
N GLU A 229 -32.58 35.52 52.43
CA GLU A 229 -32.45 34.14 51.91
C GLU A 229 -32.89 33.88 50.43
N VAL A 230 -32.48 32.82 49.70
CA VAL A 230 -32.79 31.38 49.89
C VAL A 230 -31.91 30.51 48.97
N ARG A 231 -31.53 29.31 49.45
CA ARG A 231 -30.76 28.25 48.76
C ARG A 231 -31.60 27.40 47.74
N PRO A 232 -31.16 26.20 47.27
CA PRO A 232 -30.88 25.92 45.86
C PRO A 232 -31.89 24.94 45.21
N VAL A 233 -31.97 24.88 43.89
CA VAL A 233 -32.75 23.82 43.20
C VAL A 233 -31.84 22.93 42.35
N ARG A 234 -31.63 21.72 42.87
CA ARG A 234 -31.19 20.51 42.16
C ARG A 234 -32.04 20.31 40.90
N ARG A 235 -31.39 20.15 39.74
CA ARG A 235 -32.00 19.51 38.56
C ARG A 235 -31.32 18.17 38.25
N LYS A 236 -32.20 17.21 37.95
CA LYS A 236 -32.02 15.77 37.90
C LYS A 236 -31.15 15.31 36.73
N LYS A 237 -30.48 14.19 36.95
CA LYS A 237 -29.92 13.27 35.96
C LYS A 237 -30.92 13.04 34.81
N ALA A 238 -30.54 13.43 33.60
CA ALA A 238 -31.11 12.90 32.36
C ALA A 238 -30.10 11.90 31.80
N ALA A 239 -30.60 10.71 31.47
CA ALA A 239 -29.86 9.65 30.83
C ALA A 239 -29.25 10.16 29.52
N ARG A 240 -27.95 9.96 29.37
CA ARG A 240 -27.23 10.17 28.11
C ARG A 240 -27.69 9.08 27.15
N GLN A 241 -28.74 9.36 26.37
CA GLN A 241 -29.02 8.62 25.15
C GLN A 241 -27.85 8.92 24.20
N GLU A 242 -27.13 7.88 23.81
CA GLU A 242 -26.24 7.92 22.66
C GLU A 242 -27.10 8.21 21.44
N GLU A 243 -27.13 9.47 21.03
CA GLU A 243 -27.55 9.84 19.69
C GLU A 243 -26.55 9.18 18.73
N GLN A 244 -26.97 8.06 18.15
CA GLN A 244 -26.35 7.54 16.94
C GLN A 244 -26.53 8.61 15.88
N ASP A 245 -25.44 9.30 15.58
CA ASP A 245 -25.33 10.25 14.49
C ASP A 245 -25.72 9.54 13.20
N SER A 246 -26.98 9.74 12.76
CA SER A 246 -27.46 9.27 11.48
C SER A 246 -26.85 10.16 10.42
N GLY A 247 -25.60 9.84 10.08
CA GLY A 247 -24.84 10.49 9.03
C GLY A 247 -25.54 10.43 7.66
N PRO A 248 -24.96 11.07 6.64
CA PRO A 248 -25.58 11.17 5.32
C PRO A 248 -25.95 9.79 4.76
N SER A 249 -27.24 9.56 4.52
CA SER A 249 -27.73 8.31 3.94
C SER A 249 -27.34 8.26 2.45
N VAL A 250 -26.36 7.42 2.10
CA VAL A 250 -25.98 7.20 0.71
C VAL A 250 -27.11 6.44 0.00
N PRO A 251 -27.64 6.95 -1.13
CA PRO A 251 -28.60 6.20 -1.93
C PRO A 251 -27.98 4.87 -2.38
N MET A 252 -28.70 3.76 -2.17
CA MET A 252 -28.20 2.43 -2.49
C MET A 252 -27.89 2.33 -3.98
N SER A 253 -26.60 2.17 -4.31
CA SER A 253 -26.18 1.97 -5.70
C SER A 253 -26.63 0.58 -6.19
N PRO A 254 -26.85 0.39 -7.50
CA PRO A 254 -27.17 -0.94 -8.05
C PRO A 254 -26.13 -2.01 -7.70
N ALA A 255 -24.85 -1.63 -7.63
CA ALA A 255 -23.77 -2.52 -7.22
C ALA A 255 -23.85 -2.93 -5.75
N LEU A 256 -24.20 -1.98 -4.86
CA LEU A 256 -24.42 -2.27 -3.44
C LEU A 256 -25.64 -3.17 -3.23
N ALA A 257 -26.74 -2.92 -3.94
CA ALA A 257 -27.94 -3.76 -3.88
C ALA A 257 -27.64 -5.22 -4.30
N LEU A 258 -26.84 -5.41 -5.34
CA LEU A 258 -26.40 -6.75 -5.77
C LEU A 258 -25.51 -7.43 -4.73
N LEU A 259 -24.60 -6.68 -4.10
CA LEU A 259 -23.73 -7.19 -3.03
C LEU A 259 -24.52 -7.63 -1.81
N VAL A 260 -25.46 -6.79 -1.35
CA VAL A 260 -26.40 -7.14 -0.26
C VAL A 260 -27.14 -8.44 -0.60
N ARG A 261 -27.65 -8.56 -1.84
CA ARG A 261 -28.36 -9.77 -2.29
C ARG A 261 -27.47 -11.01 -2.30
N LYS A 262 -26.20 -10.90 -2.69
CA LYS A 262 -25.22 -12.00 -2.65
C LYS A 262 -24.95 -12.45 -1.22
N LEU A 263 -24.81 -11.52 -0.28
CA LEU A 263 -24.59 -11.83 1.14
C LEU A 263 -25.80 -12.56 1.74
N SER A 264 -27.02 -12.07 1.52
CA SER A 264 -28.24 -12.76 1.97
C SER A 264 -28.41 -14.13 1.31
N ALA A 265 -28.05 -14.27 0.04
CA ALA A 265 -28.09 -15.55 -0.66
C ALA A 265 -27.09 -16.56 -0.09
N PHE A 266 -25.88 -16.12 0.29
CA PHE A 266 -24.91 -16.97 0.97
C PHE A 266 -25.44 -17.46 2.32
N GLU A 267 -25.96 -16.55 3.16
CA GLU A 267 -26.53 -16.90 4.47
C GLU A 267 -27.65 -17.93 4.34
N ALA A 268 -28.57 -17.73 3.39
CA ALA A 268 -29.67 -18.67 3.14
C ALA A 268 -29.21 -20.04 2.60
N LEU A 269 -28.07 -20.11 1.90
CA LEU A 269 -27.49 -21.37 1.42
C LEU A 269 -26.75 -22.11 2.54
N VAL A 270 -26.07 -21.37 3.42
CA VAL A 270 -25.42 -21.94 4.61
C VAL A 270 -26.46 -22.50 5.58
N GLU A 271 -27.58 -21.80 5.81
CA GLU A 271 -28.69 -22.29 6.65
C GLU A 271 -29.33 -23.57 6.07
N LYS A 272 -29.29 -23.74 4.75
CA LYS A 272 -29.78 -24.95 4.05
C LYS A 272 -28.70 -26.02 3.84
N GLU A 273 -27.49 -25.82 4.38
CA GLU A 273 -26.33 -26.71 4.23
C GLU A 273 -25.91 -26.96 2.76
N ASP A 274 -26.27 -26.08 1.82
CA ASP A 274 -25.83 -26.14 0.41
C ASP A 274 -24.45 -25.47 0.26
N TYR A 275 -23.44 -26.11 0.84
CA TYR A 275 -22.06 -25.61 0.87
C TYR A 275 -21.41 -25.52 -0.52
N SER A 276 -21.89 -26.33 -1.47
CA SER A 276 -21.43 -26.28 -2.86
C SER A 276 -21.73 -24.93 -3.49
N LYS A 277 -22.98 -24.46 -3.41
CA LYS A 277 -23.34 -23.14 -3.92
C LYS A 277 -22.81 -22.01 -3.06
N ALA A 278 -22.80 -22.19 -1.74
CA ALA A 278 -22.26 -21.19 -0.82
C ALA A 278 -20.80 -20.88 -1.14
N SER A 279 -19.99 -21.89 -1.49
CA SER A 279 -18.58 -21.71 -1.87
C SER A 279 -18.40 -20.84 -3.12
N VAL A 280 -19.28 -20.95 -4.12
CA VAL A 280 -19.25 -20.12 -5.34
C VAL A 280 -19.51 -18.65 -5.01
N ILE A 281 -20.52 -18.38 -4.18
CA ILE A 281 -20.80 -17.01 -3.72
C ILE A 281 -19.65 -16.48 -2.85
N ALA A 282 -19.08 -17.33 -1.98
CA ALA A 282 -17.98 -16.94 -1.11
C ALA A 282 -16.74 -16.52 -1.89
N VAL A 283 -16.37 -17.23 -2.96
CA VAL A 283 -15.23 -16.83 -3.83
C VAL A 283 -15.44 -15.43 -4.39
N ASP A 284 -16.63 -15.11 -4.89
CA ASP A 284 -16.91 -13.80 -5.48
C ASP A 284 -16.98 -12.68 -4.43
N VAL A 285 -17.58 -12.94 -3.27
CA VAL A 285 -17.63 -11.96 -2.16
C VAL A 285 -16.23 -11.71 -1.60
N LEU A 286 -15.41 -12.75 -1.42
CA LEU A 286 -14.02 -12.61 -0.98
C LEU A 286 -13.19 -11.83 -2.01
N ALA A 287 -13.32 -12.13 -3.30
CA ALA A 287 -12.67 -11.37 -4.37
C ALA A 287 -13.14 -9.91 -4.42
N THR A 288 -14.40 -9.64 -4.05
CA THR A 288 -14.91 -8.27 -3.91
C THR A 288 -14.21 -7.56 -2.75
N VAL A 289 -14.12 -8.21 -1.58
CA VAL A 289 -13.45 -7.69 -0.37
C VAL A 289 -11.95 -7.44 -0.60
N GLU A 290 -11.30 -8.27 -1.43
CA GLU A 290 -9.88 -8.08 -1.82
C GLU A 290 -9.67 -6.83 -2.68
N ARG A 291 -10.63 -6.48 -3.55
CA ARG A 291 -10.53 -5.35 -4.48
C ARG A 291 -11.02 -4.03 -3.89
N PHE A 292 -11.99 -4.11 -2.99
CA PHE A 292 -12.59 -3.01 -2.26
C PHE A 292 -12.91 -3.57 -0.88
N ASP A 293 -12.46 -2.95 0.21
CA ASP A 293 -12.75 -3.46 1.55
C ASP A 293 -14.01 -2.80 2.13
N PRO A 294 -15.22 -3.35 1.86
CA PRO A 294 -16.46 -2.78 2.36
C PRO A 294 -16.58 -2.93 3.88
N ARG A 295 -15.71 -3.69 4.56
CA ARG A 295 -15.76 -3.86 6.02
C ARG A 295 -15.46 -2.55 6.74
N VAL A 296 -14.68 -1.68 6.11
CA VAL A 296 -14.34 -0.35 6.65
C VAL A 296 -15.55 0.58 6.61
N PHE A 297 -16.40 0.44 5.59
CA PHE A 297 -17.51 1.37 5.32
C PHE A 297 -18.88 0.82 5.73
N LEU A 298 -19.05 -0.51 5.76
CA LEU A 298 -20.32 -1.22 5.97
C LEU A 298 -20.12 -2.50 6.83
N PRO A 299 -19.51 -2.40 8.03
CA PRO A 299 -19.12 -3.57 8.83
C PRO A 299 -20.31 -4.47 9.20
N GLN A 300 -21.48 -3.88 9.49
CA GLN A 300 -22.69 -4.61 9.86
C GLN A 300 -23.26 -5.47 8.73
N LEU A 301 -23.00 -5.10 7.46
CA LEU A 301 -23.50 -5.85 6.32
C LEU A 301 -22.73 -7.17 6.13
N PHE A 302 -21.48 -7.24 6.60
CA PHE A 302 -20.59 -8.38 6.38
C PHE A 302 -20.46 -9.31 7.58
N SER A 303 -21.00 -8.93 8.75
CA SER A 303 -20.85 -9.72 9.97
C SER A 303 -21.49 -11.10 9.86
N GLY A 304 -22.67 -11.21 9.23
CA GLY A 304 -23.36 -12.49 9.04
C GLY A 304 -22.58 -13.42 8.10
N PHE A 305 -22.14 -12.90 6.96
CA PHE A 305 -21.29 -13.61 6.00
C PHE A 305 -20.00 -14.18 6.62
N PHE A 306 -19.20 -13.37 7.30
CA PHE A 306 -17.93 -13.85 7.88
C PHE A 306 -18.15 -14.78 9.07
N ASN A 307 -19.22 -14.58 9.84
CA ASN A 307 -19.60 -15.51 10.90
C ASN A 307 -19.98 -16.88 10.32
N GLY A 308 -20.79 -16.92 9.25
CA GLY A 308 -21.11 -18.15 8.53
C GLY A 308 -19.88 -18.83 7.93
N LEU A 309 -18.98 -18.06 7.33
CA LEU A 309 -17.72 -18.59 6.79
C LEU A 309 -16.84 -19.20 7.89
N ALA A 310 -16.73 -18.55 9.05
CA ALA A 310 -15.94 -19.04 10.17
C ALA A 310 -16.56 -20.28 10.84
N GLN A 311 -17.88 -20.30 11.02
CA GLN A 311 -18.58 -21.43 11.64
C GLN A 311 -18.57 -22.69 10.78
N HIS A 312 -18.61 -22.53 9.45
CA HIS A 312 -18.67 -23.64 8.50
C HIS A 312 -17.37 -23.79 7.68
N ALA A 313 -16.26 -23.26 8.18
CA ALA A 313 -14.98 -23.22 7.48
C ALA A 313 -14.53 -24.62 7.04
N GLU A 314 -14.63 -25.63 7.92
CA GLU A 314 -14.22 -27.01 7.62
C GLU A 314 -15.01 -27.65 6.45
N ALA A 315 -16.26 -27.24 6.24
CA ALA A 315 -17.09 -27.73 5.14
C ALA A 315 -16.88 -26.95 3.83
N ILE A 316 -16.59 -25.64 3.93
CA ILE A 316 -16.48 -24.74 2.78
C ILE A 316 -15.05 -24.71 2.22
N GLU A 317 -14.03 -24.76 3.07
CA GLU A 317 -12.62 -24.64 2.71
C GLU A 317 -12.14 -25.66 1.67
N PRO A 318 -12.50 -26.96 1.74
CA PRO A 318 -12.13 -27.93 0.70
C PRO A 318 -12.72 -27.56 -0.67
N MET A 319 -13.87 -26.90 -0.71
CA MET A 319 -14.52 -26.48 -1.96
C MET A 319 -13.87 -25.23 -2.55
N LEU A 320 -13.35 -24.33 -1.72
CA LEU A 320 -12.57 -23.16 -2.14
C LEU A 320 -11.22 -23.53 -2.77
N HIS A 321 -10.63 -24.65 -2.38
CA HIS A 321 -9.39 -25.15 -2.97
C HIS A 321 -9.63 -25.89 -4.31
N ASN A 322 -10.85 -26.37 -4.57
CA ASN A 322 -11.21 -27.17 -5.75
C ASN A 322 -11.96 -26.36 -6.83
N THR A 323 -11.61 -25.08 -6.98
CA THR A 323 -12.24 -24.14 -7.93
C THR A 323 -11.96 -24.45 -9.40
N GLU A 324 -10.99 -25.32 -9.69
CA GLU A 324 -10.62 -25.70 -11.06
C GLU A 324 -11.52 -26.78 -11.66
N THR A 325 -12.39 -27.42 -10.88
CA THR A 325 -13.26 -28.50 -11.36
C THR A 325 -14.31 -28.00 -12.35
N LEU A 326 -14.68 -28.83 -13.33
CA LEU A 326 -15.69 -28.48 -14.33
C LEU A 326 -17.05 -28.14 -13.69
N SER A 327 -17.43 -28.85 -12.64
CA SER A 327 -18.67 -28.60 -11.90
C SER A 327 -18.67 -27.22 -11.25
N PHE A 328 -17.55 -26.83 -10.62
CA PHE A 328 -17.41 -25.51 -10.01
C PHE A 328 -17.45 -24.40 -11.07
N ARG A 329 -16.70 -24.55 -12.18
CA ARG A 329 -16.71 -23.57 -13.27
C ARG A 329 -18.09 -23.39 -13.89
N ALA A 330 -18.84 -24.48 -14.09
CA ALA A 330 -20.21 -24.39 -14.61
C ALA A 330 -21.15 -23.63 -13.66
N MET A 331 -21.01 -23.85 -12.34
CA MET A 331 -21.76 -23.14 -11.32
C MET A 331 -21.38 -21.65 -11.22
N ASP A 332 -20.08 -21.32 -11.27
CA ASP A 332 -19.58 -19.94 -11.31
C ASP A 332 -20.10 -19.18 -12.55
N GLN A 333 -20.10 -19.82 -13.73
CA GLN A 333 -20.65 -19.20 -14.94
C GLN A 333 -22.17 -18.98 -14.82
N LEU A 334 -22.92 -19.93 -14.27
CA LEU A 334 -24.37 -19.74 -14.04
C LEU A 334 -24.63 -18.60 -13.05
N TYR A 335 -23.88 -18.54 -11.96
CA TYR A 335 -23.93 -17.47 -10.97
C TYR A 335 -23.67 -16.08 -11.58
N ARG A 336 -22.71 -15.97 -12.50
CA ARG A 336 -22.36 -14.70 -13.18
C ARG A 336 -23.42 -14.23 -14.18
N VAL A 337 -24.13 -15.17 -14.80
CA VAL A 337 -25.14 -14.88 -15.82
C VAL A 337 -26.50 -14.58 -15.17
N ASP A 338 -26.90 -15.38 -14.18
CA ASP A 338 -28.19 -15.24 -13.51
C ASP A 338 -28.14 -15.82 -12.08
N LEU A 339 -28.13 -14.92 -11.09
CA LEU A 339 -28.12 -15.27 -9.67
C LEU A 339 -29.38 -16.05 -9.25
N ASP A 340 -30.54 -15.75 -9.82
CA ASP A 340 -31.79 -16.41 -9.45
C ASP A 340 -31.86 -17.83 -10.02
N ALA A 341 -31.46 -18.00 -11.28
CA ALA A 341 -31.34 -19.32 -11.88
C ALA A 341 -30.31 -20.19 -11.13
N PHE A 342 -29.21 -19.59 -10.67
CA PHE A 342 -28.21 -20.26 -9.84
C PHE A 342 -28.78 -20.77 -8.50
N LEU A 343 -29.57 -19.94 -7.81
CA LEU A 343 -30.16 -20.32 -6.52
C LEU A 343 -31.16 -21.48 -6.67
N VAL A 344 -31.89 -21.53 -7.78
CA VAL A 344 -32.88 -22.58 -8.06
C VAL A 344 -32.27 -23.88 -8.61
N ALA A 345 -31.15 -23.80 -9.34
CA ALA A 345 -30.53 -24.97 -9.98
C ALA A 345 -30.09 -26.02 -8.96
N GLN A 346 -30.54 -27.29 -9.07
CA GLN A 346 -30.11 -28.35 -8.15
C GLN A 346 -28.73 -28.91 -8.56
N ALA A 347 -27.80 -28.94 -7.62
CA ALA A 347 -26.55 -29.69 -7.78
C ALA A 347 -26.85 -31.19 -7.64
N ARG A 348 -26.61 -31.99 -8.68
CA ARG A 348 -26.58 -33.45 -8.54
C ARG A 348 -25.32 -33.84 -7.79
N GLN A 349 -25.44 -34.16 -6.50
CA GLN A 349 -24.35 -34.80 -5.75
C GLN A 349 -24.03 -36.17 -6.38
N PRO A 350 -22.74 -36.54 -6.54
CA PRO A 350 -22.39 -37.93 -6.81
C PRO A 350 -22.77 -38.76 -5.59
N ARG A 351 -23.74 -39.66 -5.72
CA ARG A 351 -24.05 -40.67 -4.71
C ARG A 351 -22.76 -41.45 -4.42
N GLY A 352 -22.43 -41.55 -3.13
CA GLY A 352 -21.26 -42.28 -2.65
C GLY A 352 -21.11 -43.65 -3.29
N GLY A 353 -19.91 -43.95 -3.77
CA GLY A 353 -19.53 -45.28 -4.22
C GLY A 353 -19.72 -46.25 -3.06
N GLY A 354 -20.71 -47.15 -3.20
CA GLY A 354 -20.86 -48.29 -2.32
C GLY A 354 -19.58 -49.11 -2.34
N SER A 355 -19.12 -49.48 -1.14
CA SER A 355 -18.05 -50.44 -0.95
C SER A 355 -18.45 -51.78 -1.57
N GLU A 356 -17.79 -52.14 -2.66
CA GLU A 356 -17.77 -53.50 -3.19
C GLU A 356 -16.35 -54.04 -2.99
N TYR A 357 -16.04 -54.45 -1.76
CA TYR A 357 -15.03 -55.47 -1.44
C TYR A 357 -15.35 -56.05 -0.07
N ASP A 358 -16.20 -57.07 -0.04
CA ASP A 358 -16.20 -58.14 0.96
C ASP A 358 -16.97 -59.34 0.37
N GLU A 359 -16.24 -60.20 -0.35
CA GLU A 359 -16.18 -61.67 -0.24
C GLU A 359 -15.43 -62.29 -1.44
#